data_AF-A0A7C9VYX4-F1
#
_entry.id   AF-A0A7C9VYX4-F1
#
_cell.length_a   1.000
_cell.length_b   1.000
_cell.length_c   1.000
_cell.angle_alpha   90.00
_cell.angle_beta   90.00
_cell.angle_gamma   90.00
#
_symmetry.space_group_name_H-M   'P 1'
#
loop_
_entity.id
_entity.type
_entity.pdbx_description
1 polymer ?
#
loop_
_entity_poly.entity_id
_entity_poly.type
_entity_poly.pdbx_seq_one_letter_code
_entity_poly.pdbx_strand_id
1 'polypeptide(L)'
;MLDAATHVLRTEPATATMQSIARRAALSQATAYRHFPSVEALVAAYHEDVIASLVEHGDRSRKTGKELFEHQAAHWVKMQSVHGPVIVRFWSQHGFLERLHSADVLTSLSCDAWDRALRGVLIELALPDTLLPVARFLHNALFDPREIIDLTKTAGLPEEQVVRRLSDAFYGALLGWAQH
;
A
#
# COMPACT_ATOMS: atom_id res chain seq x y z
N MET A 1 -14.58 -9.47 -13.45
CA MET A 1 -13.87 -10.57 -12.77
C MET A 1 -13.10 -10.06 -11.55
N LEU A 2 -12.35 -8.95 -11.68
CA LEU A 2 -11.66 -8.33 -10.56
C LEU A 2 -12.62 -8.00 -9.41
N ASP A 3 -13.78 -7.39 -9.65
CA ASP A 3 -14.78 -7.10 -8.59
C ASP A 3 -15.24 -8.32 -7.79
N ALA A 4 -15.51 -9.44 -8.48
CA ALA A 4 -15.94 -10.68 -7.84
C ALA A 4 -14.80 -11.28 -7.01
N ALA A 5 -13.56 -11.16 -7.51
CA ALA A 5 -12.39 -11.63 -6.83
C ALA A 5 -12.03 -10.77 -5.61
N THR A 6 -12.05 -9.44 -5.76
CA THR A 6 -11.99 -8.45 -4.68
C THR A 6 -13.00 -8.79 -3.59
N HIS A 7 -14.25 -9.09 -3.97
CA HIS A 7 -15.28 -9.45 -3.01
C HIS A 7 -14.90 -10.72 -2.23
N VAL A 8 -14.57 -11.82 -2.93
CA VAL A 8 -14.20 -13.10 -2.29
C VAL A 8 -12.97 -12.94 -1.41
N LEU A 9 -11.93 -12.26 -1.90
CA LEU A 9 -10.70 -12.01 -1.15
C LEU A 9 -10.98 -11.23 0.13
N ARG A 10 -11.95 -10.31 0.12
CA ARG A 10 -12.27 -9.44 1.25
C ARG A 10 -13.22 -10.07 2.27
N THR A 11 -14.20 -10.85 1.82
CA THR A 11 -15.18 -11.50 2.71
C THR A 11 -14.66 -12.81 3.27
N GLU A 12 -13.92 -13.54 2.44
CA GLU A 12 -13.39 -14.87 2.72
C GLU A 12 -11.94 -14.95 2.22
N PRO A 13 -11.00 -14.15 2.79
CA PRO A 13 -9.58 -14.51 2.75
C PRO A 13 -9.44 -15.87 3.47
N ALA A 14 -8.28 -16.44 3.79
CA ALA A 14 -8.19 -17.85 4.24
C ALA A 14 -8.75 -18.94 3.27
N THR A 15 -10.01 -18.90 2.83
CA THR A 15 -10.64 -19.89 1.92
C THR A 15 -10.74 -19.42 0.47
N ALA A 16 -10.33 -18.19 0.13
CA ALA A 16 -10.28 -17.74 -1.26
C ALA A 16 -9.45 -18.68 -2.14
N THR A 17 -10.08 -19.23 -3.17
CA THR A 17 -9.48 -20.09 -4.19
C THR A 17 -9.96 -19.63 -5.57
N MET A 18 -9.25 -20.00 -6.64
CA MET A 18 -9.71 -19.70 -8.00
C MET A 18 -11.13 -20.26 -8.27
N GLN A 19 -11.49 -21.39 -7.62
CA GLN A 19 -12.82 -21.96 -7.70
C GLN A 19 -13.90 -21.07 -7.06
N SER A 20 -13.67 -20.59 -5.84
CA SER A 20 -14.66 -19.74 -5.14
C SER A 20 -14.82 -18.39 -5.85
N ILE A 21 -13.73 -17.84 -6.39
CA ILE A 21 -13.72 -16.63 -7.21
C ILE A 21 -14.50 -16.82 -8.52
N ALA A 22 -14.22 -17.88 -9.28
CA ALA A 22 -14.91 -18.17 -10.53
C ALA A 22 -16.43 -18.33 -10.32
N ARG A 23 -16.81 -19.08 -9.27
CA ARG A 23 -18.21 -19.27 -8.87
C ARG A 23 -18.89 -17.93 -8.55
N ARG A 24 -18.22 -17.04 -7.81
CA ARG A 24 -18.75 -15.70 -7.48
C ARG A 24 -18.90 -14.83 -8.71
N ALA A 25 -17.98 -14.95 -9.66
CA ALA A 25 -18.00 -14.22 -10.93
C ALA A 25 -19.02 -14.78 -11.95
N ALA A 26 -19.74 -15.87 -11.61
CA ALA A 26 -20.57 -16.63 -12.53
C ALA A 26 -19.81 -17.10 -13.79
N LEU A 27 -18.53 -17.46 -13.62
CA LEU A 27 -17.64 -17.96 -14.67
C LEU A 27 -17.27 -19.43 -14.42
N SER A 28 -16.92 -20.14 -15.50
CA SER A 28 -16.23 -21.43 -15.36
C SER A 28 -14.80 -21.22 -14.85
N GLN A 29 -14.22 -22.22 -14.18
CA GLN A 29 -12.79 -22.18 -13.79
C GLN A 29 -11.89 -21.99 -15.01
N ALA A 30 -12.19 -22.64 -16.15
CA ALA A 30 -11.40 -22.50 -17.37
C ALA A 30 -11.41 -21.05 -17.89
N THR A 31 -12.56 -20.38 -17.83
CA THR A 31 -12.66 -18.95 -18.17
C THR A 31 -11.90 -18.10 -17.18
N ALA A 32 -11.96 -18.42 -15.88
CA ALA A 32 -11.22 -17.70 -14.85
C ALA A 32 -9.70 -17.77 -15.07
N TYR A 33 -9.16 -18.96 -15.33
CA TYR A 33 -7.73 -19.15 -15.61
C TYR A 33 -7.25 -18.47 -16.89
N ARG A 34 -8.13 -18.24 -17.87
CA ARG A 34 -7.81 -17.43 -19.07
C ARG A 34 -7.59 -15.96 -18.76
N HIS A 35 -8.24 -15.43 -17.72
CA HIS A 35 -8.08 -14.05 -17.29
C HIS A 35 -6.94 -13.90 -16.29
N PHE A 36 -6.83 -14.81 -15.32
CA PHE A 36 -5.79 -14.81 -14.31
C PHE A 36 -5.19 -16.21 -14.17
N PRO A 37 -3.91 -16.42 -14.55
CA PRO A 37 -3.31 -17.75 -14.56
C PRO A 37 -3.15 -18.35 -13.15
N SER A 38 -3.19 -17.52 -12.10
CA SER A 38 -3.13 -17.96 -10.71
C SER A 38 -3.85 -16.99 -9.77
N VAL A 39 -4.01 -17.38 -8.50
CA VAL A 39 -4.56 -16.49 -7.46
C VAL A 39 -3.59 -15.35 -7.16
N GLU A 40 -2.28 -15.56 -7.29
CA GLU A 40 -1.24 -14.55 -7.12
C GLU A 40 -1.25 -13.51 -8.24
N ALA A 41 -1.53 -13.91 -9.50
CA ALA A 41 -1.69 -12.95 -10.60
C ALA A 41 -2.92 -12.05 -10.40
N LEU A 42 -3.99 -12.62 -9.84
CA LEU A 42 -5.16 -11.87 -9.42
C LEU A 42 -4.85 -10.96 -8.21
N VAL A 43 -4.10 -11.51 -7.25
CA VAL A 43 -3.27 -10.87 -6.22
C VAL A 43 -2.75 -9.49 -6.62
N ALA A 44 -1.81 -9.56 -7.55
CA ALA A 44 -1.09 -8.44 -8.11
C ALA A 44 -2.04 -7.42 -8.75
N ALA A 45 -2.95 -7.86 -9.64
CA ALA A 45 -3.90 -6.97 -10.30
C ALA A 45 -4.82 -6.23 -9.31
N TYR A 46 -5.22 -6.90 -8.22
CA TYR A 46 -5.97 -6.26 -7.15
C TYR A 46 -5.15 -5.20 -6.43
N HIS A 47 -3.88 -5.48 -6.12
CA HIS A 47 -3.02 -4.51 -5.46
C HIS A 47 -2.70 -3.32 -6.39
N GLU A 48 -2.49 -3.56 -7.67
CA GLU A 48 -2.34 -2.52 -8.69
C GLU A 48 -3.53 -1.56 -8.70
N ASP A 49 -4.77 -2.07 -8.64
CA ASP A 49 -6.00 -1.26 -8.56
C ASP A 49 -6.06 -0.40 -7.28
N VAL A 50 -5.65 -0.97 -6.13
CA VAL A 50 -5.55 -0.23 -4.87
C VAL A 50 -4.53 0.90 -4.94
N ILE A 51 -3.35 0.65 -5.54
CA ILE A 51 -2.32 1.68 -5.73
C ILE A 51 -2.79 2.73 -6.73
N ALA A 52 -3.48 2.34 -7.82
CA ALA A 52 -4.05 3.29 -8.77
C ALA A 52 -5.05 4.25 -8.10
N SER A 53 -5.89 3.75 -7.19
CA SER A 53 -6.79 4.60 -6.39
C SER A 53 -6.01 5.61 -5.53
N LEU A 54 -4.87 5.21 -4.95
CA LEU A 54 -4.02 6.10 -4.18
C LEU A 54 -3.39 7.20 -5.06
N VAL A 55 -2.85 6.82 -6.23
CA VAL A 55 -2.29 7.77 -7.21
C VAL A 55 -3.35 8.80 -7.62
N GLU A 56 -4.54 8.34 -8.00
CA GLU A 56 -5.64 9.21 -8.41
C GLU A 56 -6.04 10.18 -7.28
N HIS A 57 -6.03 9.71 -6.04
CA HIS A 57 -6.30 10.54 -4.87
C HIS A 57 -5.25 11.63 -4.66
N GLY A 58 -3.96 11.29 -4.83
CA GLY A 58 -2.85 12.24 -4.77
C GLY A 58 -2.89 13.29 -5.88
N ASP A 59 -3.16 12.87 -7.12
CA ASP A 59 -3.17 13.75 -8.30
C ASP A 59 -4.29 14.79 -8.28
N ARG A 60 -5.45 14.43 -7.70
CA ARG A 60 -6.56 15.38 -7.50
C ARG A 60 -6.27 16.43 -6.43
N SER A 61 -5.25 16.23 -5.60
CA SER A 61 -4.91 17.14 -4.50
C SER A 61 -3.98 18.26 -4.94
N ARG A 62 -4.32 19.49 -4.54
CA ARG A 62 -3.46 20.68 -4.68
C ARG A 62 -2.46 20.83 -3.53
N LYS A 63 -2.51 19.94 -2.54
CA LYS A 63 -1.59 19.96 -1.40
C LYS A 63 -0.16 19.64 -1.87
N THR A 64 0.81 20.06 -1.08
CA THR A 64 2.24 19.83 -1.32
C THR A 64 2.94 19.41 -0.03
N GLY A 65 4.16 18.90 -0.14
CA GLY A 65 5.01 18.63 1.02
C GLY A 65 4.38 17.70 2.06
N LYS A 66 4.52 18.04 3.35
CA LYS A 66 3.95 17.24 4.45
C LYS A 66 2.44 17.18 4.40
N GLU A 67 1.76 18.25 3.99
CA GLU A 67 0.31 18.22 3.84
C GLU A 67 -0.16 17.21 2.79
N LEU A 68 0.55 17.10 1.66
CA LEU A 68 0.22 16.09 0.65
C LEU A 68 0.50 14.69 1.16
N PHE A 69 1.61 14.50 1.87
CA PHE A 69 1.96 13.22 2.47
C PHE A 69 0.91 12.76 3.46
N GLU A 70 0.53 13.60 4.42
CA GLU A 70 -0.48 13.30 5.44
C GLU A 70 -1.86 13.07 4.83
N HIS A 71 -2.22 13.81 3.78
CA HIS A 71 -3.46 13.61 3.04
C HIS A 71 -3.50 12.23 2.37
N GLN A 72 -2.41 11.82 1.70
CA GLN A 72 -2.31 10.48 1.12
C GLN A 72 -2.25 9.39 2.20
N ALA A 73 -1.53 9.62 3.30
CA ALA A 73 -1.46 8.71 4.44
C ALA A 73 -2.85 8.47 5.06
N ALA A 74 -3.67 9.51 5.19
CA ALA A 74 -5.05 9.38 5.66
C ALA A 74 -5.90 8.51 4.72
N HIS A 75 -5.75 8.68 3.40
CA HIS A 75 -6.42 7.83 2.43
C HIS A 75 -5.94 6.37 2.52
N TRP A 76 -4.62 6.17 2.61
CA TRP A 76 -4.01 4.85 2.75
C TRP A 76 -4.50 4.13 4.00
N VAL A 77 -4.50 4.79 5.17
CA VAL A 77 -5.00 4.23 6.44
C VAL A 77 -6.46 3.82 6.32
N LYS A 78 -7.31 4.70 5.77
CA LYS A 78 -8.73 4.41 5.55
C LYS A 78 -8.93 3.17 4.67
N MET A 79 -8.14 3.05 3.59
CA MET A 79 -8.20 1.89 2.69
C MET A 79 -7.82 0.58 3.38
N GLN A 80 -6.96 0.59 4.41
CA GLN A 80 -6.51 -0.66 5.05
C GLN A 80 -7.63 -1.40 5.78
N SER A 81 -8.69 -0.71 6.22
CA SER A 81 -9.88 -1.35 6.80
C SER A 81 -10.60 -2.29 5.81
N VAL A 82 -10.44 -2.04 4.51
CA VAL A 82 -11.08 -2.76 3.40
C VAL A 82 -10.07 -3.69 2.72
N HIS A 83 -8.90 -3.20 2.37
CA HIS A 83 -7.95 -3.88 1.48
C HIS A 83 -6.82 -4.58 2.22
N GLY A 84 -6.48 -4.10 3.43
CA GLY A 84 -5.31 -4.53 4.17
C GLY A 84 -5.27 -6.04 4.45
N PRO A 85 -6.36 -6.71 4.91
CA PRO A 85 -6.32 -8.15 5.18
C PRO A 85 -5.96 -9.01 3.95
N VAL A 86 -6.33 -8.55 2.75
CA VAL A 86 -5.96 -9.21 1.49
C VAL A 86 -4.49 -8.99 1.20
N ILE A 87 -4.02 -7.74 1.24
CA ILE A 87 -2.63 -7.38 0.96
C ILE A 87 -1.68 -8.11 1.91
N VAL A 88 -2.00 -8.14 3.20
CA VAL A 88 -1.22 -8.80 4.26
C VAL A 88 -1.05 -10.29 4.01
N ARG A 89 -2.10 -10.96 3.51
CA ARG A 89 -2.10 -12.40 3.25
C ARG A 89 -1.18 -12.77 2.09
N PHE A 90 -1.16 -11.96 1.04
CA PHE A 90 -0.38 -12.20 -0.18
C PHE A 90 0.90 -11.36 -0.23
N TRP A 91 1.37 -10.92 0.94
CA TRP A 91 2.55 -10.08 1.02
C TRP A 91 3.80 -10.84 0.55
N SER A 92 4.70 -10.12 -0.12
CA SER A 92 5.92 -10.72 -0.65
C SER A 92 6.80 -11.25 0.48
N GLN A 93 7.46 -12.38 0.24
CA GLN A 93 8.43 -12.98 1.17
C GLN A 93 9.82 -12.34 1.07
N HIS A 94 10.08 -11.58 -0.01
CA HIS A 94 11.34 -10.87 -0.21
C HIS A 94 11.38 -9.57 0.59
N GLY A 95 12.56 -9.02 0.86
CA GLY A 95 12.67 -7.71 1.54
C GLY A 95 12.23 -6.55 0.64
N PHE A 96 11.81 -5.41 1.21
CA PHE A 96 11.46 -4.23 0.41
C PHE A 96 12.64 -3.74 -0.45
N LEU A 97 13.84 -3.65 0.14
CA LEU A 97 15.02 -3.21 -0.59
C LEU A 97 15.39 -4.17 -1.72
N GLU A 98 15.25 -5.47 -1.51
CA GLU A 98 15.48 -6.48 -2.56
C GLU A 98 14.54 -6.28 -3.75
N ARG A 99 13.23 -6.11 -3.47
CA ARG A 99 12.23 -5.82 -4.51
C ARG A 99 12.45 -4.48 -5.21
N LEU A 100 12.90 -3.47 -4.47
CA LEU A 100 13.23 -2.16 -5.03
C LEU A 100 14.41 -2.26 -6.01
N HIS A 101 15.45 -3.04 -5.66
CA HIS A 101 16.58 -3.27 -6.54
C HIS A 101 16.22 -4.12 -7.76
N SER A 102 15.32 -5.10 -7.61
CA SER A 102 14.86 -5.92 -8.73
C SER A 102 13.85 -5.23 -9.64
N ALA A 103 13.47 -3.97 -9.34
CA ALA A 103 12.42 -3.22 -10.03
C ALA A 103 11.12 -4.04 -10.19
N ASP A 104 10.73 -4.74 -9.11
CA ASP A 104 9.45 -5.44 -9.07
C ASP A 104 8.29 -4.47 -9.38
N VAL A 105 7.43 -4.84 -10.33
CA VAL A 105 6.41 -3.95 -10.91
C VAL A 105 5.55 -3.29 -9.84
N LEU A 106 5.08 -4.08 -8.88
CA LEU A 106 4.20 -3.60 -7.82
C LEU A 106 4.94 -2.67 -6.85
N THR A 107 6.20 -2.99 -6.53
CA THR A 107 7.06 -2.15 -5.70
C THR A 107 7.35 -0.81 -6.38
N SER A 108 7.60 -0.81 -7.69
CA SER A 108 7.78 0.42 -8.48
C SER A 108 6.51 1.27 -8.49
N LEU A 109 5.34 0.69 -8.79
CA LEU A 109 4.06 1.40 -8.76
C LEU A 109 3.78 2.04 -7.40
N SER A 110 4.06 1.30 -6.33
CA SER A 110 3.90 1.81 -4.96
C SER A 110 4.86 2.97 -4.69
N CYS A 111 6.13 2.87 -5.10
CA CYS A 111 7.09 3.96 -4.95
C CYS A 111 6.65 5.22 -5.71
N ASP A 112 6.22 5.06 -6.97
CA ASP A 112 5.81 6.16 -7.83
C ASP A 112 4.60 6.91 -7.26
N ALA A 113 3.66 6.19 -6.62
CA ALA A 113 2.51 6.81 -5.96
C ALA A 113 2.89 7.76 -4.81
N TRP A 114 3.95 7.44 -4.06
CA TRP A 114 4.38 8.22 -2.90
C TRP A 114 5.44 9.27 -3.22
N ASP A 115 6.17 9.09 -4.31
CA ASP A 115 7.38 9.83 -4.66
C ASP A 115 7.22 11.35 -4.63
N ARG A 116 6.11 11.87 -5.16
CA ARG A 116 5.82 13.31 -5.14
C ARG A 116 5.70 13.85 -3.71
N ALA A 117 5.00 13.12 -2.84
CA ALA A 117 4.83 13.53 -1.44
C ALA A 117 6.11 13.35 -0.64
N LEU A 118 6.82 12.23 -0.83
CA LEU A 118 8.09 11.96 -0.15
C LEU A 118 9.14 13.03 -0.48
N ARG A 119 9.31 13.40 -1.75
CA ARG A 119 10.21 14.50 -2.13
C ARG A 119 9.79 15.82 -1.49
N GLY A 120 8.49 16.10 -1.43
CA GLY A 120 7.97 17.26 -0.72
C GLY A 120 8.32 17.28 0.77
N VAL A 121 8.21 16.14 1.46
CA VAL A 121 8.60 15.99 2.86
C VAL A 121 10.11 16.22 3.03
N LEU A 122 10.95 15.65 2.16
CA LEU A 122 12.40 15.87 2.20
C LEU A 122 12.74 17.36 2.06
N ILE A 123 12.11 18.06 1.12
CA ILE A 123 12.29 19.50 0.92
C ILE A 123 11.92 20.29 2.20
N GLU A 124 10.76 20.02 2.79
CA GLU A 124 10.31 20.73 4.00
C GLU A 124 11.17 20.42 5.23
N LEU A 125 11.79 19.23 5.29
CA LEU A 125 12.74 18.86 6.33
C LEU A 125 14.17 19.33 6.02
N ALA A 126 14.40 20.04 4.92
CA ALA A 126 15.71 20.46 4.44
C ALA A 126 16.70 19.28 4.24
N LEU A 127 16.19 18.14 3.77
CA LEU A 127 16.96 16.93 3.51
C LEU A 127 17.23 16.77 2.00
N PRO A 128 18.39 16.21 1.61
CA PRO A 128 18.73 16.02 0.20
C PRO A 128 17.87 14.93 -0.47
N ASP A 129 17.59 15.11 -1.77
CA ASP A 129 16.83 14.14 -2.59
C ASP A 129 17.51 12.76 -2.66
N THR A 130 18.82 12.68 -2.40
CA THR A 130 19.56 11.42 -2.29
C THR A 130 19.04 10.50 -1.20
N LEU A 131 18.25 11.02 -0.25
CA LEU A 131 17.58 10.23 0.79
C LEU A 131 16.23 9.66 0.35
N LEU A 132 15.78 9.87 -0.89
CA LEU A 132 14.51 9.30 -1.37
C LEU A 132 14.43 7.76 -1.23
N PRO A 133 15.47 6.95 -1.51
CA PRO A 133 15.42 5.51 -1.25
C PRO A 133 15.20 5.17 0.23
N VAL A 134 15.80 5.94 1.14
CA VAL A 134 15.60 5.81 2.59
C VAL A 134 14.17 6.20 2.96
N ALA A 135 13.65 7.29 2.40
CA ALA A 135 12.27 7.72 2.61
C ALA A 135 11.27 6.65 2.16
N ARG A 136 11.47 6.04 0.98
CA ARG A 136 10.64 4.93 0.48
C ARG A 136 10.69 3.72 1.42
N PHE A 137 11.87 3.34 1.91
CA PHE A 137 12.04 2.23 2.84
C PHE A 137 11.32 2.47 4.17
N LEU A 138 11.58 3.62 4.81
CA LEU A 138 10.96 3.98 6.10
C LEU A 138 9.44 4.12 5.96
N HIS A 139 8.97 4.73 4.87
CA HIS A 139 7.55 4.82 4.57
C HIS A 139 6.92 3.42 4.42
N ASN A 140 7.51 2.54 3.60
CA ASN A 140 7.02 1.18 3.44
C ASN A 140 6.95 0.42 4.78
N ALA A 141 7.94 0.60 5.66
CA ALA A 141 7.98 -0.07 6.95
C ALA A 141 6.93 0.48 7.93
N LEU A 142 6.80 1.80 8.06
CA LEU A 142 5.91 2.44 9.02
C LEU A 142 4.44 2.43 8.60
N PHE A 143 4.17 2.47 7.29
CA PHE A 143 2.82 2.46 6.73
C PHE A 143 2.44 1.09 6.18
N ASP A 144 3.04 0.04 6.73
CA ASP A 144 2.68 -1.33 6.40
C ASP A 144 1.22 -1.62 6.79
N PRO A 145 0.43 -2.28 5.91
CA PRO A 145 -0.95 -2.64 6.22
C PRO A 145 -1.13 -3.43 7.52
N ARG A 146 -0.18 -4.28 7.93
CA ARG A 146 -0.25 -5.04 9.20
C ARG A 146 -0.22 -4.10 10.38
N GLU A 147 0.72 -3.17 10.39
CA GLU A 147 0.90 -2.20 11.48
C GLU A 147 -0.29 -1.25 11.55
N ILE A 148 -0.80 -0.78 10.40
CA ILE A 148 -2.00 0.07 10.36
C ILE A 148 -3.23 -0.68 10.90
N ILE A 149 -3.43 -1.94 10.50
CA ILE A 149 -4.53 -2.76 11.01
C ILE A 149 -4.38 -2.98 12.50
N ASP A 150 -3.18 -3.29 13.00
CA ASP A 150 -2.97 -3.54 14.43
C ASP A 150 -3.23 -2.28 15.26
N LEU A 151 -2.73 -1.12 14.82
CA LEU A 151 -2.97 0.17 15.47
C LEU A 151 -4.46 0.55 15.50
N THR A 152 -5.19 0.30 14.41
CA THR A 152 -6.61 0.66 14.31
C THR A 152 -7.55 -0.34 14.97
N LYS A 153 -7.34 -1.65 14.77
CA LYS A 153 -8.24 -2.72 15.21
C LYS A 153 -7.87 -3.29 16.58
N THR A 154 -6.59 -3.51 16.84
CA THR A 154 -6.12 -4.13 18.09
C THR A 154 -5.92 -3.07 19.17
N ALA A 155 -5.19 -1.99 18.86
CA ALA A 155 -4.97 -0.88 19.79
C ALA A 155 -6.16 0.10 19.85
N GLY A 156 -7.11 0.00 18.91
CA GLY A 156 -8.34 0.80 18.92
C GLY A 156 -8.13 2.30 18.65
N LEU A 157 -7.02 2.68 18.03
CA LEU A 157 -6.72 4.08 17.77
C LEU A 157 -7.61 4.62 16.63
N PRO A 158 -8.16 5.84 16.77
CA PRO A 158 -8.82 6.52 15.65
C PRO A 158 -7.86 6.71 14.47
N GLU A 159 -8.36 6.58 13.24
CA GLU A 159 -7.56 6.70 12.00
C GLU A 159 -6.71 7.98 11.97
N GLU A 160 -7.29 9.12 12.35
CA GLU A 160 -6.58 10.41 12.43
C GLU A 160 -5.37 10.36 13.38
N GLN A 161 -5.50 9.67 14.52
CA GLN A 161 -4.37 9.51 15.45
C GLN A 161 -3.30 8.60 14.88
N VAL A 162 -3.68 7.55 14.14
CA VAL A 162 -2.73 6.65 13.46
C VAL A 162 -1.94 7.43 12.42
N VAL A 163 -2.62 8.20 11.56
CA VAL A 163 -1.98 9.05 10.54
C VAL A 163 -0.99 10.01 11.18
N ARG A 164 -1.42 10.75 12.21
CA ARG A 164 -0.56 11.71 12.90
C ARG A 164 0.67 11.03 13.52
N ARG A 165 0.49 9.96 14.29
CA ARG A 165 1.60 9.27 14.98
C ARG A 165 2.60 8.66 14.00
N LEU A 166 2.12 7.99 12.95
CA LEU A 166 3.00 7.39 11.95
C LEU A 166 3.73 8.46 11.13
N SER A 167 3.08 9.59 10.82
CA SER A 167 3.73 10.71 10.11
C SER A 167 4.80 11.38 10.98
N ASP A 168 4.49 11.67 12.25
CA ASP A 168 5.47 12.22 13.20
C ASP A 168 6.67 11.28 13.39
N ALA A 169 6.41 9.97 13.52
CA ALA A 169 7.46 8.96 13.61
C ALA A 169 8.31 8.88 12.32
N PHE A 170 7.68 8.96 11.16
CA PHE A 170 8.36 8.96 9.87
C PHE A 170 9.28 10.17 9.70
N TYR A 171 8.81 11.37 10.06
CA TYR A 171 9.64 12.58 10.04
C TYR A 171 10.83 12.49 11.00
N GLY A 172 10.59 12.00 12.22
CA GLY A 172 11.65 11.76 13.20
C GLY A 172 12.68 10.74 12.71
N ALA A 173 12.22 9.65 12.09
CA ALA A 173 13.10 8.62 11.53
C ALA A 173 13.96 9.17 10.38
N LEU A 174 13.38 9.95 9.46
CA LEU A 174 14.12 10.61 8.39
C LEU A 174 15.24 11.52 8.93
N LEU A 175 14.91 12.36 9.92
CA LEU A 175 15.89 13.26 10.54
C LEU A 175 16.99 12.48 11.26
N GLY A 176 16.64 11.42 11.99
CA GLY A 176 17.62 10.59 12.69
C GLY A 176 18.54 9.83 11.73
N TRP A 177 18.01 9.30 10.63
CA TRP A 177 18.80 8.58 9.63
C TRP A 177 19.69 9.51 8.81
N ALA A 178 19.28 10.76 8.58
CA ALA A 178 20.11 11.73 7.86
C ALA A 178 21.38 12.16 8.61
N GLN A 179 21.49 11.83 9.89
CA GLN A 179 22.67 12.12 10.70
C GLN A 179 23.79 11.07 10.57
N HIS A 180 23.55 9.96 9.87
CA HIS A 180 24.43 8.80 9.75
C HIS A 180 24.57 8.34 8.30
#